data_AF-A0A5M6I300-F1
#
_entry.id   AF-A0A5M6I300-F1
#
_cell.length_a   1.000
_cell.length_b   1.000
_cell.length_c   1.000
_cell.angle_alpha   90.00
_cell.angle_beta   90.00
_cell.angle_gamma   90.00
#
_symmetry.space_group_name_H-M   'P 1'
#
loop_
_entity.id
_entity.type
_entity.pdbx_description
1 polymer ?
#
loop_
_entity_poly.entity_id
_entity_poly.type
_entity_poly.pdbx_seq_one_letter_code
_entity_poly.pdbx_strand_id
1 'polypeptide(L)'
;MIAMMRETIGRERTRWRGAAHVEGRNGRYGALPAEINPAEFGFGGAPAPRPAGYVAIVAGRPGGYRVVLPDLPACTAGGETIDAALADAAQVVRHWCEAARDRGEALPEPRSAEDAVHGDPELTKLLRQDSALALVPLLPDAPLAKTIELTLDADLVAAVDATAAASGLDRLAFIEDALKAALARQIDESVE
;
A
#
# COMPACT_ATOMS: atom_id res chain seq x y z
N MET A 1 -5.88 4.52 26.60
CA MET A 1 -5.31 4.25 25.26
C MET A 1 -4.65 2.88 25.15
N ILE A 2 -3.69 2.53 26.02
CA ILE A 2 -2.96 1.24 25.98
C ILE A 2 -3.88 0.00 26.16
N ALA A 3 -4.91 0.09 27.03
CA ALA A 3 -5.86 -1.00 27.24
C ALA A 3 -6.73 -1.31 26.01
N MET A 4 -7.15 -0.27 25.28
CA MET A 4 -7.98 -0.38 24.07
C MET A 4 -7.19 -0.98 22.89
N MET A 5 -5.89 -0.64 22.80
CA MET A 5 -4.96 -1.18 21.81
C MET A 5 -4.69 -2.68 22.03
N ARG A 6 -4.50 -3.10 23.31
CA ARG A 6 -4.29 -4.50 23.68
C ARG A 6 -5.50 -5.39 23.40
N GLU A 7 -6.71 -4.87 23.60
CA GLU A 7 -7.95 -5.61 23.29
C GLU A 7 -8.15 -5.77 21.77
N THR A 8 -7.73 -4.77 20.98
CA THR A 8 -7.79 -4.80 19.52
C THR A 8 -6.79 -5.82 18.94
N ILE A 9 -5.54 -5.82 19.41
CA ILE A 9 -4.50 -6.78 19.01
C ILE A 9 -4.85 -8.21 19.47
N GLY A 10 -5.47 -8.37 20.64
CA GLY A 10 -5.95 -9.66 21.15
C GLY A 10 -7.06 -10.28 20.29
N ARG A 11 -8.00 -9.47 19.77
CA ARG A 11 -9.04 -9.90 18.83
C ARG A 11 -8.47 -10.27 17.45
N GLU A 12 -7.42 -9.59 17.01
CA GLU A 12 -6.75 -9.95 15.76
C GLU A 12 -6.01 -11.30 15.86
N ARG A 13 -5.34 -11.59 16.98
CA ARG A 13 -4.67 -12.89 17.18
C ARG A 13 -5.62 -14.10 17.20
N THR A 14 -6.86 -13.96 17.67
CA THR A 14 -7.86 -15.03 17.62
C THR A 14 -8.48 -15.17 16.23
N ARG A 15 -8.52 -14.11 15.42
CA ARG A 15 -9.02 -14.13 14.03
C ARG A 15 -8.19 -15.04 13.12
N TRP A 16 -6.87 -15.06 13.27
CA TRP A 16 -5.98 -15.86 12.41
C TRP A 16 -5.86 -17.34 12.79
N ARG A 17 -6.27 -17.74 14.01
CA ARG A 17 -6.23 -19.15 14.43
C ARG A 17 -7.19 -20.05 13.63
N GLY A 18 -8.25 -19.49 13.04
CA GLY A 18 -9.17 -20.22 12.16
C GLY A 18 -8.72 -20.31 10.70
N ALA A 19 -7.86 -19.41 10.23
CA ALA A 19 -7.47 -19.35 8.81
C ALA A 19 -6.30 -20.27 8.45
N ALA A 20 -5.45 -20.61 9.43
CA ALA A 20 -4.21 -21.36 9.20
C ALA A 20 -4.29 -22.86 9.55
N HIS A 21 -5.42 -23.34 10.09
CA HIS A 21 -5.59 -24.76 10.42
C HIS A 21 -6.69 -25.41 9.57
N VAL A 22 -6.46 -25.45 8.26
CA VAL A 22 -7.04 -26.51 7.42
C VAL A 22 -6.04 -27.65 7.45
N GLU A 23 -6.26 -28.58 8.38
CA GLU A 23 -5.46 -29.79 8.58
C GLU A 23 -5.20 -30.49 7.22
N GLY A 24 -3.93 -30.65 6.83
CA GLY A 24 -3.54 -31.48 5.67
C GLY A 24 -3.06 -30.77 4.38
N ARG A 25 -2.86 -29.45 4.33
CA ARG A 25 -2.29 -28.78 3.14
C ARG A 25 -0.80 -28.46 3.33
N ASN A 26 0.09 -29.20 2.65
CA ASN A 26 1.56 -29.08 2.69
C ASN A 26 2.12 -27.76 2.09
N GLY A 27 1.57 -26.59 2.42
CA GLY A 27 2.06 -25.29 1.92
C GLY A 27 1.99 -25.10 0.40
N ARG A 28 1.44 -26.07 -0.34
CA ARG A 28 1.09 -25.90 -1.75
C ARG A 28 -0.23 -25.17 -1.81
N TYR A 29 -0.29 -24.09 -2.58
CA TYR A 29 -1.56 -23.50 -3.02
C TYR A 29 -2.30 -24.56 -3.84
N GLY A 30 -3.12 -25.38 -3.17
CA GLY A 30 -4.10 -26.21 -3.85
C GLY A 30 -5.10 -25.31 -4.59
N ALA A 31 -5.82 -25.87 -5.56
CA ALA A 31 -6.91 -25.15 -6.21
C ALA A 31 -7.80 -24.50 -5.14
N LEU A 32 -8.03 -23.19 -5.27
CA LEU A 32 -9.00 -22.50 -4.42
C LEU A 32 -10.34 -23.23 -4.56
N PRO A 33 -11.03 -23.55 -3.46
CA PRO A 33 -12.32 -24.21 -3.56
C PRO A 33 -13.26 -23.35 -4.39
N ALA A 34 -13.95 -23.97 -5.36
CA ALA A 34 -14.85 -23.27 -6.27
C ALA A 34 -16.00 -22.56 -5.52
N GLU A 35 -16.34 -23.04 -4.33
CA GLU A 35 -17.32 -22.45 -3.43
C GLU A 35 -16.72 -22.30 -2.03
N ILE A 36 -16.87 -21.11 -1.45
CA ILE A 36 -16.46 -20.81 -0.08
C ILE A 36 -17.73 -20.71 0.76
N ASN A 37 -17.85 -21.53 1.80
CA ASN A 37 -18.95 -21.41 2.77
C ASN A 37 -18.65 -20.26 3.75
N PRO A 38 -19.36 -19.12 3.70
CA PRO A 38 -19.00 -17.95 4.52
C PRO A 38 -19.10 -18.20 6.02
N ALA A 39 -19.95 -19.16 6.44
CA ALA A 39 -20.13 -19.54 7.84
C ALA A 39 -18.91 -20.24 8.45
N GLU A 40 -18.08 -20.90 7.62
CA GLU A 40 -16.86 -21.59 8.08
C GLU A 40 -15.72 -20.60 8.40
N PHE A 41 -15.74 -19.40 7.82
CA PHE A 41 -14.67 -18.42 7.94
C PHE A 41 -15.00 -17.23 8.84
N GLY A 42 -16.21 -17.19 9.41
CA GLY A 42 -16.62 -16.12 10.32
C GLY A 42 -16.55 -14.74 9.69
N PHE A 43 -16.90 -14.60 8.40
CA PHE A 43 -17.01 -13.31 7.71
C PHE A 43 -18.19 -12.50 8.26
N GLY A 44 -17.98 -11.85 9.41
CA GLY A 44 -18.97 -11.01 10.07
C GLY A 44 -18.27 -9.83 10.73
N GLY A 45 -18.07 -8.75 9.97
CA GLY A 45 -17.41 -7.54 10.44
C GLY A 45 -17.87 -6.31 9.68
N ALA A 46 -17.59 -5.13 10.24
CA ALA A 46 -17.80 -3.85 9.57
C ALA A 46 -17.10 -3.83 8.19
N PRO A 47 -17.62 -3.09 7.18
CA PRO A 47 -17.00 -3.01 5.88
C PRO A 47 -15.53 -2.60 6.01
N ALA A 48 -14.65 -3.30 5.29
CA ALA A 48 -13.23 -2.99 5.30
C ALA A 48 -13.04 -1.53 4.84
N PRO A 49 -12.09 -0.79 5.44
CA PRO A 49 -11.79 0.57 4.98
C PRO A 49 -11.39 0.51 3.50
N ARG A 50 -11.87 1.48 2.71
CA ARG A 50 -11.52 1.55 1.30
C ARG A 50 -9.99 1.70 1.16
N PRO A 51 -9.36 0.99 0.21
CA PRO A 51 -7.93 1.06 0.02
C PRO A 51 -7.52 2.49 -0.37
N ALA A 52 -6.35 2.93 0.11
CA ALA A 52 -5.75 4.21 -0.25
C ALA A 52 -5.14 4.15 -1.67
N GLY A 53 -5.98 3.96 -2.68
CA GLY A 53 -5.54 3.80 -4.06
C GLY A 53 -6.67 3.46 -5.02
N TYR A 54 -6.38 3.52 -6.31
CA TYR A 54 -7.32 3.18 -7.37
C TYR A 54 -7.20 1.70 -7.75
N VAL A 55 -8.34 1.05 -7.94
CA VAL A 55 -8.38 -0.32 -8.47
C VAL A 55 -8.03 -0.27 -9.95
N ALA A 56 -7.18 -1.17 -10.40
CA ALA A 56 -6.72 -1.26 -11.78
C ALA A 56 -6.86 -2.69 -12.32
N ILE A 57 -7.06 -2.80 -13.63
CA ILE A 57 -7.07 -4.06 -14.36
C ILE A 57 -5.84 -4.11 -15.24
N VAL A 58 -4.97 -5.09 -14.99
CA VAL A 58 -3.78 -5.34 -15.81
C VAL A 58 -4.11 -6.43 -16.81
N ALA A 59 -4.12 -6.10 -18.09
CA ALA A 59 -4.44 -7.03 -19.17
C ALA A 59 -3.28 -7.10 -20.18
N GLY A 60 -2.93 -8.29 -20.63
CA GLY A 60 -1.85 -8.46 -21.58
C GLY A 60 -1.29 -9.87 -21.65
N ARG A 61 -0.17 -9.99 -22.35
CA ARG A 61 0.61 -11.23 -22.44
C ARG A 61 2.09 -10.89 -22.22
N PRO A 62 2.95 -11.88 -21.92
CA PRO A 62 4.39 -11.64 -21.84
C PRO A 62 4.91 -10.86 -23.06
N GLY A 63 5.59 -9.74 -22.81
CA GLY A 63 6.05 -8.81 -23.83
C GLY A 63 5.15 -7.58 -24.05
N GLY A 64 4.01 -7.48 -23.35
CA GLY A 64 3.19 -6.28 -23.39
C GLY A 64 1.94 -6.35 -22.52
N TYR A 65 1.89 -5.45 -21.54
CA TYR A 65 0.79 -5.27 -20.60
C TYR A 65 0.24 -3.85 -20.67
N ARG A 66 -1.08 -3.73 -20.50
CA ARG A 66 -1.79 -2.47 -20.34
C ARG A 66 -2.51 -2.46 -19.01
N VAL A 67 -2.57 -1.28 -18.41
CA VAL A 67 -3.30 -1.02 -17.17
C VAL A 67 -4.49 -0.13 -17.46
N VAL A 68 -5.67 -0.59 -17.06
CA VAL A 68 -6.93 0.16 -17.17
C VAL A 68 -7.35 0.59 -15.78
N LEU A 69 -7.48 1.90 -15.59
CA LEU A 69 -7.99 2.50 -14.35
C LEU A 69 -9.41 3.03 -14.62
N PRO A 70 -10.47 2.30 -14.21
CA PRO A 70 -11.84 2.66 -14.53
C PRO A 70 -12.29 3.99 -13.90
N ASP A 71 -11.75 4.33 -12.74
CA ASP A 71 -12.08 5.58 -12.03
C ASP A 71 -11.33 6.80 -12.59
N LEU A 72 -10.29 6.57 -13.40
CA LEU A 72 -9.47 7.61 -14.01
C LEU A 72 -9.53 7.46 -15.55
N PRO A 73 -10.64 7.88 -16.19
CA PRO A 73 -10.80 7.75 -17.63
C PRO A 73 -9.68 8.51 -18.36
N ALA A 74 -9.23 7.93 -19.50
CA ALA A 74 -8.09 8.37 -20.30
C ALA A 74 -6.69 8.22 -19.63
N CYS A 75 -6.60 7.67 -18.42
CA CYS A 75 -5.34 7.26 -17.82
C CYS A 75 -4.82 6.00 -18.56
N THR A 76 -3.75 6.16 -19.34
CA THR A 76 -3.16 5.06 -20.10
C THR A 76 -1.81 4.73 -19.50
N ALA A 77 -1.65 3.48 -19.03
CA ALA A 77 -0.38 2.97 -18.52
C ALA A 77 -0.09 1.57 -19.07
N GLY A 78 1.18 1.17 -19.11
CA GLY A 78 1.60 -0.11 -19.65
C GLY A 78 3.10 -0.39 -19.56
N GLY A 79 3.50 -1.58 -19.97
CA GLY A 79 4.90 -1.99 -19.92
C GLY A 79 5.13 -3.38 -20.50
N GLU A 80 6.39 -3.73 -20.75
CA GLU A 80 6.77 -5.06 -21.28
C GLU A 80 6.57 -6.18 -20.23
N THR A 81 6.61 -5.81 -18.95
CA THR A 81 6.34 -6.68 -17.81
C THR A 81 5.20 -6.12 -16.97
N ILE A 82 4.58 -6.98 -16.14
CA ILE A 82 3.54 -6.56 -15.19
C ILE A 82 4.10 -5.52 -14.22
N ASP A 83 5.32 -5.73 -13.72
CA ASP A 83 5.98 -4.80 -12.79
C ASP A 83 6.19 -3.43 -13.43
N ALA A 84 6.66 -3.39 -14.68
CA ALA A 84 6.83 -2.14 -15.43
C ALA A 84 5.48 -1.43 -15.62
N ALA A 85 4.43 -2.19 -15.97
CA ALA A 85 3.10 -1.65 -16.17
C ALA A 85 2.49 -1.08 -14.87
N LEU A 86 2.71 -1.74 -13.73
CA LEU A 86 2.26 -1.25 -12.42
C LEU A 86 3.05 -0.02 -11.95
N ALA A 87 4.36 0.01 -12.19
CA ALA A 87 5.19 1.18 -11.89
C ALA A 87 4.76 2.40 -12.71
N ASP A 88 4.52 2.20 -14.02
CA ASP A 88 3.99 3.23 -14.91
C ASP A 88 2.60 3.69 -14.45
N ALA A 89 1.70 2.76 -14.10
CA ALA A 89 0.38 3.10 -13.59
C ALA A 89 0.42 4.00 -12.35
N ALA A 90 1.33 3.75 -11.41
CA ALA A 90 1.50 4.60 -10.23
C ALA A 90 1.91 6.04 -10.62
N GLN A 91 2.78 6.19 -11.64
CA GLN A 91 3.19 7.50 -12.15
C GLN A 91 2.03 8.22 -12.87
N VAL A 92 1.30 7.52 -13.74
CA VAL A 92 0.20 8.15 -14.49
C VAL A 92 -0.96 8.53 -13.57
N VAL A 93 -1.28 7.73 -12.55
CA VAL A 93 -2.25 8.08 -11.51
C VAL A 93 -1.84 9.38 -10.82
N ARG A 94 -0.57 9.49 -10.42
CA ARG A 94 -0.04 10.70 -9.80
C ARG A 94 -0.19 11.92 -10.71
N HIS A 95 0.28 11.84 -11.95
CA HIS A 95 0.16 12.94 -12.91
C HIS A 95 -1.28 13.32 -13.20
N TRP A 96 -2.18 12.34 -13.27
CA TRP A 96 -3.62 12.60 -13.44
C TRP A 96 -4.16 13.41 -12.27
N CYS A 97 -3.82 13.02 -11.04
CA CYS A 97 -4.24 13.72 -9.83
C CYS A 97 -3.64 15.13 -9.73
N GLU A 98 -2.35 15.30 -10.06
CA GLU A 98 -1.70 16.62 -10.14
C GLU A 98 -2.42 17.52 -11.16
N ALA A 99 -2.67 17.02 -12.36
CA ALA A 99 -3.36 17.76 -13.40
C ALA A 99 -4.80 18.12 -13.01
N ALA A 100 -5.51 17.22 -12.31
CA ALA A 100 -6.85 17.52 -11.80
C ALA A 100 -6.81 18.64 -10.74
N ARG A 101 -5.83 18.62 -9.83
CA ARG A 101 -5.63 19.69 -8.83
C ARG A 101 -5.30 21.03 -9.48
N ASP A 102 -4.43 21.04 -10.49
CA ASP A 102 -4.07 22.26 -11.24
C ASP A 102 -5.26 22.87 -11.97
N ARG A 103 -6.22 22.02 -12.41
CA ARG A 103 -7.49 22.46 -12.99
C ARG A 103 -8.55 22.85 -11.95
N GLY A 104 -8.26 22.68 -10.66
CA GLY A 104 -9.23 22.91 -9.58
C GLY A 104 -10.36 21.88 -9.53
N GLU A 105 -10.16 20.70 -10.13
CA GLU A 105 -11.12 19.61 -10.14
C GLU A 105 -10.98 18.74 -8.89
N ALA A 106 -12.10 18.21 -8.40
CA ALA A 106 -12.08 17.21 -7.34
C ALA A 106 -11.54 15.88 -7.88
N LEU A 107 -10.73 15.19 -7.07
CA LEU A 107 -10.27 13.84 -7.41
C LEU A 107 -11.45 12.85 -7.35
N PRO A 108 -11.58 11.94 -8.34
CA PRO A 108 -12.58 10.87 -8.30
C PRO A 108 -12.38 10.01 -7.06
N GLU A 109 -13.48 9.66 -6.41
CA GLU A 109 -13.47 8.76 -5.27
C GLU A 109 -13.09 7.35 -5.74
N PRO A 110 -12.05 6.72 -5.14
CA PRO A 110 -11.66 5.37 -5.54
C PRO A 110 -12.77 4.35 -5.25
N ARG A 111 -13.06 3.49 -6.24
CA ARG A 111 -14.06 2.42 -6.07
C ARG A 111 -13.53 1.26 -5.23
N SER A 112 -14.44 0.43 -4.70
CA SER A 112 -14.04 -0.79 -4.02
C SER A 112 -13.62 -1.88 -5.00
N ALA A 113 -12.77 -2.82 -4.55
CA ALA A 113 -12.40 -3.98 -5.36
C ALA A 113 -13.61 -4.87 -5.70
N GLU A 114 -14.56 -5.00 -4.76
CA GLU A 114 -15.82 -5.71 -4.96
C GLU A 114 -16.62 -5.10 -6.12
N ASP A 115 -16.80 -3.77 -6.09
CA ASP A 115 -17.53 -3.05 -7.14
C ASP A 115 -16.82 -3.15 -8.50
N ALA A 116 -15.49 -3.15 -8.52
CA ALA A 116 -14.73 -3.31 -9.75
C ALA A 116 -14.89 -4.70 -10.39
N VAL A 117 -15.07 -5.74 -9.57
CA VAL A 117 -15.21 -7.12 -10.05
C VAL A 117 -16.65 -7.46 -10.40
N HIS A 118 -17.62 -7.05 -9.56
CA HIS A 118 -19.01 -7.49 -9.63
C HIS A 118 -20.01 -6.39 -10.00
N GLY A 119 -19.65 -5.11 -9.85
CA GLY A 119 -20.55 -3.98 -10.05
C GLY A 119 -20.62 -3.46 -11.49
N ASP A 120 -19.69 -3.83 -12.36
CA ASP A 120 -19.58 -3.31 -13.73
C ASP A 120 -19.38 -4.43 -14.76
N PRO A 121 -20.40 -4.72 -15.61
CA PRO A 121 -20.34 -5.80 -16.60
C PRO A 121 -19.17 -5.70 -17.60
N GLU A 122 -18.75 -4.49 -17.95
CA GLU A 122 -17.63 -4.29 -18.88
C GLU A 122 -16.29 -4.62 -18.21
N LEU A 123 -16.12 -4.26 -16.94
CA LEU A 123 -14.94 -4.63 -16.16
C LEU A 123 -14.90 -6.12 -15.86
N THR A 124 -16.04 -6.73 -15.52
CA THR A 124 -16.11 -8.19 -15.34
C THR A 124 -15.74 -8.92 -16.62
N LYS A 125 -16.09 -8.38 -17.80
CA LYS A 125 -15.68 -8.97 -19.09
C LYS A 125 -14.18 -8.86 -19.30
N LEU A 126 -13.56 -7.72 -18.99
CA LEU A 126 -12.11 -7.55 -19.07
C LEU A 126 -11.38 -8.49 -18.13
N LEU A 127 -11.86 -8.68 -16.90
CA LEU A 127 -11.31 -9.60 -15.89
C LEU A 127 -11.31 -11.07 -16.34
N ARG A 128 -12.19 -11.44 -17.28
CA ARG A 128 -12.21 -12.78 -17.87
C ARG A 128 -11.22 -12.96 -19.03
N GLN A 129 -10.55 -11.90 -19.48
CA GLN A 129 -9.65 -11.88 -20.63
C GLN A 129 -8.18 -11.81 -20.22
N ASP A 130 -7.61 -12.90 -19.71
CA ASP A 130 -6.18 -13.01 -19.33
C ASP A 130 -5.66 -11.75 -18.60
N SER A 131 -6.37 -11.35 -17.55
CA SER A 131 -6.10 -10.13 -16.81
C SER A 131 -6.12 -10.35 -15.31
N ALA A 132 -5.52 -9.41 -14.59
CA ALA A 132 -5.40 -9.44 -13.14
C ALA A 132 -5.93 -8.13 -12.54
N LEU A 133 -6.52 -8.23 -11.35
CA LEU A 133 -6.88 -7.09 -10.53
C LEU A 133 -5.64 -6.62 -9.74
N ALA A 134 -5.39 -5.32 -9.73
CA ALA A 134 -4.32 -4.70 -8.95
C ALA A 134 -4.85 -3.48 -8.19
N LEU A 135 -4.17 -3.13 -7.11
CA LEU A 135 -4.38 -1.86 -6.42
C LEU A 135 -3.19 -0.96 -6.72
N VAL A 136 -3.46 0.20 -7.33
CA VAL A 136 -2.44 1.22 -7.57
C VAL A 136 -2.54 2.25 -6.43
N PRO A 137 -1.54 2.31 -5.54
CA PRO A 137 -1.62 3.19 -4.38
C PRO A 137 -1.58 4.66 -4.83
N LEU A 138 -2.49 5.46 -4.29
CA LEU A 138 -2.36 6.91 -4.35
C LEU A 138 -1.55 7.32 -3.12
N LEU A 139 -0.23 7.27 -3.25
CA LEU A 139 0.65 7.80 -2.21
C LEU A 139 0.42 9.32 -2.19
N PRO A 140 0.05 9.91 -1.04
CA PRO A 140 -0.03 11.36 -0.94
C PRO A 140 1.31 11.97 -1.35
N ASP A 141 1.28 13.14 -1.99
CA ASP A 141 2.44 14.02 -2.20
C ASP A 141 2.97 14.54 -0.86
N ALA A 142 3.28 13.65 0.06
CA ALA A 142 4.16 13.97 1.15
C ALA A 142 5.49 14.32 0.48
N PRO A 143 6.01 15.54 0.69
CA PRO A 143 7.31 15.88 0.13
C PRO A 143 8.32 14.82 0.63
N LEU A 144 9.19 14.37 -0.28
CA LEU A 144 10.19 13.32 0.00
C LEU A 144 11.00 13.62 1.28
N ALA A 145 11.13 14.91 1.60
CA ALA A 145 11.62 15.43 2.86
C ALA A 145 10.73 16.58 3.33
N LYS A 146 10.36 16.58 4.62
CA LYS A 146 9.71 17.73 5.28
C LYS A 146 10.73 18.43 6.16
N THR A 147 11.07 19.68 5.84
CA THR A 147 11.90 20.51 6.72
C THR A 147 11.14 20.82 8.00
N ILE A 148 11.79 20.59 9.14
CA ILE A 148 11.27 20.91 10.47
C ILE A 148 12.21 21.89 11.16
N GLU A 149 11.65 22.93 11.76
CA GLU A 149 12.38 23.78 12.70
C GLU A 149 12.36 23.12 14.08
N LEU A 150 13.53 22.91 14.67
CA LEU A 150 13.69 22.24 15.94
C LEU A 150 14.73 22.97 16.79
N THR A 151 14.51 23.00 18.10
CA THR A 151 15.45 23.58 19.07
C THR A 151 16.17 22.46 19.79
N LEU A 152 17.50 22.45 19.70
CA LEU A 152 18.37 21.50 20.39
C LEU A 152 19.38 22.25 21.25
N ASP A 153 19.91 21.55 22.24
CA ASP A 153 21.01 22.04 23.05
C ASP A 153 22.26 22.30 22.19
N ALA A 154 22.98 23.39 22.48
CA ALA A 154 24.13 23.82 21.69
C ALA A 154 25.27 22.78 21.72
N ASP A 155 25.50 22.14 22.86
CA ASP A 155 26.55 21.14 23.00
C ASP A 155 26.19 19.85 22.23
N LEU A 156 24.90 19.51 22.18
CA LEU A 156 24.41 18.39 21.38
C LEU A 156 24.60 18.65 19.88
N VAL A 157 24.31 19.85 19.39
CA VAL A 157 24.53 20.21 17.99
C VAL A 157 26.01 20.13 17.63
N ALA A 158 26.89 20.63 18.51
CA ALA A 158 28.33 20.54 18.31
C ALA A 158 28.84 19.08 18.28
N ALA A 159 28.31 18.21 19.15
CA ALA A 159 28.64 16.80 19.16
C ALA A 159 28.16 16.07 17.89
N VAL A 160 26.98 16.41 17.38
CA VAL A 160 26.45 15.89 16.11
C VAL A 160 27.36 16.28 14.95
N ASP A 161 27.74 17.55 14.86
CA ASP A 161 28.63 18.03 13.80
C ASP A 161 29.99 17.34 13.79
N ALA A 162 30.60 17.22 14.98
CA ALA A 162 31.89 16.55 15.12
C ALA A 162 31.81 15.07 14.71
N THR A 163 30.71 14.40 15.06
CA THR A 163 30.51 12.97 14.75
C THR A 163 30.21 12.76 13.27
N ALA A 164 29.33 13.59 12.68
CA ALA A 164 29.03 13.56 11.25
C ALA A 164 30.31 13.76 10.43
N ALA A 165 31.14 14.75 10.79
CA ALA A 165 32.41 15.02 10.13
C ALA A 165 33.39 13.83 10.24
N ALA A 166 33.50 13.21 11.43
CA ALA A 166 34.35 12.04 11.64
C ALA A 166 33.90 10.81 10.82
N SER A 167 32.58 10.70 10.55
CA SER A 167 31.98 9.65 9.72
C SER A 167 31.92 10.00 8.23
N GLY A 168 32.38 11.18 7.80
CA GLY A 168 32.29 11.64 6.42
C GLY A 168 30.87 11.90 5.93
N LEU A 169 29.93 12.13 6.85
CA LEU A 169 28.52 12.40 6.57
C LEU A 169 28.21 13.89 6.76
N ASP A 170 27.18 14.36 6.08
CA ASP A 170 26.59 15.66 6.42
C ASP A 170 25.69 15.54 7.67
N ARG A 171 25.43 16.69 8.31
CA ARG A 171 24.63 16.78 9.55
C ARG A 171 23.27 16.12 9.40
N LEU A 172 22.60 16.32 8.27
CA LEU A 172 21.24 15.81 8.04
C LEU A 172 21.25 14.29 7.91
N ALA A 173 22.16 13.75 7.12
CA ALA A 173 22.34 12.32 6.93
C ALA A 173 22.62 11.59 8.25
N PHE A 174 23.46 12.18 9.11
CA PHE A 174 23.72 11.64 10.44
C PHE A 174 22.46 11.65 11.33
N ILE A 175 21.72 12.76 11.35
CA ILE A 175 20.47 12.88 12.13
C ILE A 175 19.42 11.88 11.61
N GLU A 176 19.28 11.72 10.30
CA GLU A 176 18.35 10.77 9.71
C GLU A 176 18.67 9.33 10.09
N ASP A 177 19.94 8.93 10.01
CA ASP A 177 20.38 7.58 10.36
C ASP A 177 20.12 7.28 11.84
N ALA A 178 20.46 8.24 12.72
CA ALA A 178 20.20 8.14 14.14
C ALA A 178 18.69 7.99 14.46
N LEU A 179 17.83 8.75 13.78
CA LEU A 179 16.37 8.66 13.94
C LEU A 179 15.82 7.32 13.44
N LYS A 180 16.28 6.83 12.28
CA LYS A 180 15.90 5.51 11.75
C LYS A 180 16.26 4.39 12.73
N ALA A 181 17.48 4.41 13.27
CA ALA A 181 17.94 3.44 14.25
C ALA A 181 17.14 3.52 15.57
N ALA A 182 16.79 4.72 16.04
CA ALA A 182 15.97 4.90 17.24
C ALA A 182 14.54 4.37 17.06
N LEU A 183 13.91 4.64 15.91
CA LEU A 183 12.58 4.13 15.59
C LEU A 183 12.56 2.61 15.46
N ALA A 184 13.57 2.02 14.81
CA ALA A 184 13.66 0.57 14.65
C ALA A 184 13.70 -0.15 16.02
N ARG A 185 14.49 0.37 16.97
CA ARG A 185 14.54 -0.17 18.34
C ARG A 185 13.21 -0.09 19.05
N GLN A 186 12.51 1.05 18.95
CA GLN A 186 11.22 1.22 19.61
C GLN A 186 10.13 0.31 19.03
N ILE A 187 10.18 0.06 17.72
CA ILE A 187 9.26 -0.87 17.05
C ILE A 187 9.52 -2.30 17.53
N ASP A 188 10.78 -2.73 17.62
CA ASP A 188 11.16 -4.07 18.04
C ASP A 188 10.82 -4.33 19.53
N GLU A 189 11.11 -3.37 20.41
CA GLU A 189 10.71 -3.42 21.84
C GLU A 189 9.20 -3.41 22.07
N SER A 190 8.41 -3.00 21.07
CA SER A 190 6.95 -3.03 21.15
C SER A 190 6.33 -4.36 20.68
N VAL A 191 7.15 -5.24 20.11
CA VAL A 191 6.73 -6.55 19.54
C VAL A 191 7.03 -7.71 20.50
N GLU A 192 7.97 -7.57 21.44
CA GLU A 192 8.20 -8.50 22.57
C GLU A 192 7.22 -8.29 23.74
#